data_AF-A0A7T5RN46-F1
#
_entry.id   AF-A0A7T5RN46-F1
#
_cell.length_a   1.000
_cell.length_b   1.000
_cell.length_c   1.000
_cell.angle_alpha   90.00
_cell.angle_beta   90.00
_cell.angle_gamma   90.00
#
_symmetry.space_group_name_H-M   'P 1'
#
loop_
_entity.id
_entity.type
_entity.pdbx_description
1 polymer ?
#
loop_
_entity_poly.entity_id
_entity_poly.type
_entity_poly.pdbx_seq_one_letter_code
_entity_poly.pdbx_strand_id
1 'polypeptide(L)' 'MKAQLLKHKTKEELIVILNGLLRERLKYNICRATGEFTKFHLFSKTSKNIAKICTVINEKKKSN' A
#
# COMPACT_ATOMS: atom_id res chain seq x y z
N MET A 1 -0.95 4.66 -6.96
CA MET A 1 -1.67 3.52 -7.54
C MET A 1 -3.01 3.97 -8.13
N LYS A 2 -3.27 3.68 -9.41
CA LYS A 2 -4.60 3.85 -10.04
C LYS A 2 -5.47 2.62 -9.68
N ALA A 3 -6.71 2.85 -9.25
CA ALA A 3 -7.61 1.81 -8.76
C ALA A 3 -8.00 0.79 -9.85
N GLN A 4 -8.08 1.24 -11.11
CA GLN A 4 -8.41 0.40 -12.26
C GLN A 4 -7.40 -0.75 -12.44
N LEU A 5 -6.10 -0.47 -12.27
CA LEU A 5 -5.05 -1.48 -12.41
C LEU A 5 -5.05 -2.55 -11.30
N LEU A 6 -5.65 -2.26 -10.13
CA LEU A 6 -5.71 -3.18 -9.00
C LEU A 6 -6.85 -4.19 -9.13
N LYS A 7 -7.92 -3.86 -9.88
CA LYS A 7 -9.06 -4.76 -10.07
C LYS A 7 -8.71 -5.97 -10.95
N HIS A 8 -7.85 -5.79 -11.95
CA HIS A 8 -7.41 -6.84 -12.87
C HIS A 8 -6.43 -7.85 -12.25
N LYS A 9 -5.75 -7.51 -11.14
CA LYS A 9 -4.74 -8.39 -10.51
C LYS A 9 -5.34 -9.51 -9.69
N THR A 10 -4.68 -10.66 -9.61
CA THR A 10 -5.14 -11.80 -8.79
C THR A 10 -5.00 -11.51 -7.30
N LYS A 11 -5.67 -12.32 -6.45
CA LYS A 11 -5.64 -12.16 -4.99
C LYS A 11 -4.20 -12.30 -4.44
N GLU A 12 -3.40 -13.20 -5.02
CA GLU A 12 -2.01 -13.46 -4.63
C GLU A 12 -1.09 -12.29 -4.98
N GLU A 13 -1.22 -11.73 -6.18
CA GLU A 13 -0.46 -10.54 -6.58
C GLU A 13 -0.76 -9.32 -5.70
N LEU A 14 -2.02 -9.15 -5.29
CA LEU A 14 -2.42 -8.07 -4.38
C LEU A 14 -1.73 -8.19 -3.01
N ILE A 15 -1.55 -9.41 -2.50
CA ILE A 15 -0.86 -9.68 -1.24
C ILE A 15 0.65 -9.39 -1.39
N VAL A 16 1.26 -9.78 -2.50
CA VAL A 16 2.68 -9.49 -2.76
C VAL A 16 2.93 -7.98 -2.81
N ILE A 17 2.06 -7.23 -3.51
CA ILE A 17 2.17 -5.76 -3.59
C ILE A 17 1.94 -5.12 -2.21
N LEU A 18 0.99 -5.64 -1.43
CA LEU A 18 0.75 -5.16 -0.06
C LEU A 18 2.00 -5.32 0.81
N ASN A 19 2.65 -6.48 0.75
CA ASN A 19 3.88 -6.74 1.50
C ASN A 19 5.02 -5.81 1.08
N GLY A 20 5.15 -5.51 -0.21
CA GLY A 20 6.10 -4.51 -0.71
C GLY A 20 5.86 -3.12 -0.11
N LEU A 21 4.61 -2.64 -0.14
CA LEU A 21 4.24 -1.33 0.41
C LEU A 21 4.43 -1.25 1.94
N LEU A 22 4.23 -2.35 2.66
CA LEU A 22 4.47 -2.41 4.10
C LEU A 22 5.96 -2.28 4.43
N ARG A 23 6.85 -2.89 3.63
CA ARG A 23 8.30 -2.70 3.76
C ARG A 23 8.72 -1.26 3.48
N GLU A 24 8.14 -0.63 2.45
CA GLU A 24 8.39 0.79 2.18
C GLU A 24 7.94 1.68 3.34
N ARG A 25 6.76 1.41 3.91
CA ARG A 25 6.26 2.13 5.09
C ARG A 25 7.18 1.96 6.29
N LEU A 26 7.72 0.75 6.51
CA LEU A 26 8.69 0.49 7.57
C LEU A 26 9.96 1.33 7.36
N LYS A 27 10.50 1.37 6.14
CA LYS A 27 11.66 2.22 5.82
C LYS A 27 11.39 3.70 6.14
N TYR A 28 10.21 4.21 5.79
CA TYR A 28 9.84 5.58 6.11
C TYR A 28 9.70 5.83 7.62
N ASN A 29 9.17 4.86 8.38
CA ASN A 29 9.10 4.97 9.84
C ASN A 29 10.50 5.00 10.48
N ILE A 30 11.42 4.18 10.00
CA ILE A 30 12.81 4.17 10.46
C ILE A 30 13.47 5.51 10.17
N CYS A 31 13.38 6.03 8.94
CA CYS A 31 13.93 7.35 8.60
C CYS A 31 13.27 8.49 9.41
N ARG A 32 11.98 8.36 9.74
CA ARG A 32 11.29 9.34 10.59
C ARG A 32 11.79 9.29 12.03
N ALA A 33 12.09 8.10 12.54
CA ALA A 33 12.67 7.92 13.87
C ALA A 33 14.11 8.46 13.95
N THR A 34 14.90 8.36 12.88
CA THR A 34 16.26 8.93 12.82
C THR A 34 16.28 10.44 12.58
N GLY A 35 15.14 11.07 12.28
CA GLY A 35 15.04 12.51 12.06
C GLY A 35 15.46 13.00 10.67
N GLU A 36 15.95 12.11 9.80
CA GLU A 36 16.42 12.46 8.44
C GLU A 36 15.29 12.48 7.39
N PHE A 37 14.04 12.36 7.83
CA PHE A 37 12.93 12.18 6.89
C PHE A 37 12.45 13.48 6.27
N THR A 38 12.84 13.71 5.02
CA THR A 38 12.52 14.94 4.26
C THR A 38 11.24 14.85 3.42
N LYS A 39 10.68 13.65 3.20
CA LYS A 39 9.62 13.41 2.19
C LYS A 39 8.28 13.00 2.79
N PHE A 40 7.65 13.87 3.58
CA PHE A 40 6.35 13.64 4.23
C PHE A 40 5.21 13.21 3.30
N HIS A 41 5.19 13.70 2.05
CA HIS A 41 4.18 13.34 1.06
C HIS A 41 4.20 11.84 0.69
N LEU A 42 5.37 11.19 0.75
CA LEU A 42 5.49 9.75 0.48
C LEU A 42 4.78 8.90 1.53
N PHE A 43 4.76 9.36 2.78
CA PHE A 43 4.05 8.68 3.86
C PHE A 43 2.54 8.65 3.60
N SER A 44 1.96 9.81 3.28
CA SER A 44 0.53 9.93 2.92
C SER A 44 0.20 9.11 1.67
N LYS A 45 1.06 9.13 0.66
CA LYS A 45 0.89 8.37 -0.58
C LYS A 45 0.90 6.86 -0.32
N THR A 46 1.82 6.38 0.52
CA THR A 46 1.97 4.95 0.85
C THR A 46 0.77 4.44 1.65
N SER A 47 0.32 5.18 2.66
CA SER A 47 -0.89 4.85 3.43
C SER A 47 -2.14 4.78 2.55
N LYS A 48 -2.32 5.75 1.63
CA LYS A 48 -3.43 5.75 0.67
C LYS A 48 -3.35 4.56 -0.31
N ASN A 49 -2.15 4.16 -0.73
CA ASN A 49 -1.97 2.99 -1.59
C ASN A 49 -2.33 1.68 -0.86
N ILE A 50 -1.92 1.53 0.40
CA ILE A 50 -2.28 0.38 1.25
C ILE A 50 -3.80 0.30 1.41
N ALA A 51 -4.46 1.42 1.76
CA ALA A 51 -5.90 1.47 1.94
C ALA A 51 -6.64 1.01 0.67
N LYS A 52 -6.24 1.52 -0.50
CA LYS A 52 -6.83 1.12 -1.79
C LYS A 52 -6.73 -0.39 -2.06
N ILE A 53 -5.60 -1.02 -1.74
CA ILE A 53 -5.42 -2.47 -1.92
C ILE A 53 -6.34 -3.24 -0.96
N CYS A 54 -6.39 -2.84 0.31
CA CYS A 54 -7.29 -3.46 1.29
C CYS A 54 -8.76 -3.33 0.85
N THR A 55 -9.17 -2.19 0.31
CA THR A 55 -10.52 -2.00 -0.24
C THR A 55 -10.79 -2.96 -1.40
N VAL A 56 -9.89 -3.08 -2.37
CA VAL A 56 -10.05 -4.02 -3.51
C VAL A 56 -10.10 -5.47 -3.04
N ILE A 57 -9.27 -5.87 -2.06
CA ILE A 57 -9.33 -7.21 -1.47
C ILE A 57 -10.70 -7.45 -0.82
N ASN A 58 -11.24 -6.45 -0.12
CA ASN A 58 -12.55 -6.55 0.52
C ASN A 58 -13.70 -6.61 -0.49
N GLU A 59 -13.65 -5.79 -1.55
CA GLU A 59 -14.59 -5.87 -2.69
C GLU A 59 -14.58 -7.28 -3.31
N LYS A 60 -13.39 -7.86 -3.53
CA LYS A 60 -13.24 -9.24 -4.05
C LYS A 60 -13.69 -10.33 -3.08
N LYS A 61 -13.72 -10.06 -1.77
CA LYS A 61 -14.29 -10.98 -0.78
C LYS A 61 -15.81 -10.91 -0.72
N LYS A 62 -16.39 -9.71 -0.92
CA LYS A 62 -17.84 -9.48 -0.86
C LYS A 62 -18.58 -9.92 -2.13
N SER A 63 -17.90 -9.93 -3.28
CA SER A 63 -18.48 -10.36 -4.57
C SER A 63 -18.46 -11.87 -4.79
N ASN A 64 -17.79 -12.62 -3.92
CA ASN A 64 -17.80 -14.10 -3.85
C ASN A 64 -18.78 -14.54 -2.78
#